data_AF-A0A444CUM6-F1
#
_entry.id   AF-A0A444CUM6-F1
#
_cell.length_a   1.000
_cell.length_b   1.000
_cell.length_c   1.000
_cell.angle_alpha   90.00
_cell.angle_beta   90.00
_cell.angle_gamma   90.00
#
_symmetry.space_group_name_H-M   'P 1'
#
loop_
_entity.id
_entity.type
_entity.pdbx_description
1 polymer ?
#
loop_
_entity_poly.entity_id
_entity_poly.type
_entity_poly.pdbx_seq_one_letter_code
_entity_poly.pdbx_strand_id
1 'polypeptide(L)' 'MESIRIVEFFKNKSILVTGSTGFLAKIFVEKVLRVQPEVKKLFLLVRAGDAASANQRVQTEV' A
#
# COMPACT_ATOMS: atom_id res chain seq x y z
N MET A 1 6.86 -23.28 0.76
CA MET A 1 5.64 -23.50 -0.05
C MET A 1 4.56 -22.46 0.23
N GLU A 2 4.32 -22.04 1.47
CA GLU A 2 3.26 -21.08 1.79
C GLU A 2 3.50 -19.66 1.28
N SER A 3 4.75 -19.17 1.34
CA SER A 3 5.13 -17.85 0.81
C SER A 3 4.92 -17.71 -0.70
N ILE A 4 5.14 -18.79 -1.47
CA ILE A 4 4.93 -18.81 -2.93
C ILE A 4 3.45 -18.59 -3.26
N ARG A 5 2.55 -19.26 -2.52
CA ARG A 5 1.09 -19.10 -2.71
C ARG A 5 0.63 -17.66 -2.44
N ILE A 6 1.21 -16.99 -1.45
CA ILE A 6 0.88 -15.59 -1.13
C ILE A 6 1.38 -14.66 -2.25
N VAL A 7 2.58 -14.89 -2.77
CA VAL A 7 3.14 -14.09 -3.87
C VAL A 7 2.27 -14.22 -5.13
N GLU A 8 1.93 -15.45 -5.51
CA GLU A 8 1.05 -15.71 -6.66
C GLU A 8 -0.35 -15.13 -6.46
N PHE A 9 -0.87 -15.15 -5.23
CA PHE A 9 -2.18 -14.57 -4.93
C PHE A 9 -2.24 -13.07 -5.22
N PHE A 10 -1.21 -12.31 -4.87
CA PHE A 10 -1.20 -10.86 -5.07
C PHE A 10 -0.77 -10.43 -6.48
N LYS A 11 -0.26 -11.35 -7.30
CA LYS A 11 0.12 -11.10 -8.69
C LYS A 11 -1.03 -10.47 -9.48
N ASN A 12 -0.74 -9.36 -10.15
CA ASN A 12 -1.66 -8.56 -10.97
C ASN A 12 -2.92 -8.04 -10.24
N LYS A 13 -3.00 -8.15 -8.90
CA LYS A 13 -4.11 -7.60 -8.13
C LYS A 13 -3.90 -6.13 -7.81
N SER A 14 -5.01 -5.43 -7.64
CA SER A 14 -5.02 -4.08 -7.07
C SER A 14 -5.44 -4.13 -5.61
N ILE A 15 -4.75 -3.40 -4.75
CA ILE A 15 -4.95 -3.40 -3.30
C ILE A 15 -5.37 -2.00 -2.87
N LEU A 16 -6.47 -1.89 -2.13
CA LEU A 16 -6.88 -0.67 -1.43
C LEU A 16 -6.46 -0.77 0.03
N VAL A 17 -5.65 0.19 0.49
CA VAL A 17 -5.20 0.30 1.87
C VAL A 17 -5.87 1.52 2.51
N THR A 18 -6.62 1.29 3.57
CA THR A 18 -7.21 2.34 4.40
C THR A 18 -6.32 2.62 5.61
N GLY A 19 -6.26 3.87 6.07
CA GLY A 19 -5.44 4.22 7.23
C GLY A 19 -3.94 4.05 6.95
N SER A 20 -3.50 4.26 5.71
CA SER A 20 -2.11 4.06 5.26
C SER A 20 -1.08 4.88 6.02
N THR A 21 -1.49 5.99 6.64
CA THR A 21 -0.63 6.84 7.48
C THR A 21 -0.40 6.27 8.89
N GLY A 22 -1.13 5.21 9.29
CA GLY A 22 -0.94 4.53 10.56
C GLY A 22 0.29 3.63 10.57
N PHE A 23 0.95 3.48 11.72
CA PHE A 23 2.23 2.77 11.87
C PHE A 23 2.27 1.40 11.17
N LEU A 24 1.30 0.52 11.44
CA LEU A 24 1.25 -0.82 10.85
C LEU A 24 1.00 -0.78 9.33
N ALA A 25 0.15 0.13 8.87
CA ALA A 25 -0.22 0.21 7.46
C ALA A 25 0.97 0.64 6.59
N LYS A 26 1.85 1.52 7.08
CA LYS A 26 3.10 1.88 6.38
C LYS A 26 3.99 0.66 6.18
N ILE A 27 4.17 -0.14 7.23
CA ILE A 27 4.98 -1.37 7.17
C ILE A 27 4.35 -2.35 6.18
N PHE A 28 3.03 -2.45 6.16
CA PHE A 28 2.33 -3.27 5.16
C PHE A 28 2.58 -2.77 3.72
N VAL A 29 2.45 -1.47 3.47
CA VAL A 29 2.73 -0.86 2.15
C VAL A 29 4.16 -1.11 1.72
N GLU A 30 5.13 -0.84 2.60
CA GLU A 30 6.55 -1.13 2.42
C GLU A 30 6.76 -2.60 2.05
N LYS A 31 6.19 -3.51 2.85
CA LYS A 31 6.36 -4.95 2.66
C LYS A 31 5.82 -5.39 1.31
N VAL A 32 4.63 -4.93 0.92
CA VAL A 32 4.03 -5.24 -0.38
C VAL A 32 4.92 -4.73 -1.50
N LEU A 33 5.38 -3.48 -1.44
CA LEU A 33 6.26 -2.92 -2.48
C LEU A 33 7.62 -3.65 -2.55
N ARG A 34 8.17 -4.11 -1.42
CA ARG A 34 9.45 -4.83 -1.37
C ARG A 34 9.35 -6.26 -1.92
N VAL A 35 8.26 -6.98 -1.59
CA VAL A 35 8.19 -8.44 -1.82
C VAL A 35 7.18 -8.86 -2.90
N GLN A 36 6.31 -7.96 -3.36
CA GLN A 36 5.30 -8.21 -4.39
C GLN A 36 5.51 -7.30 -5.60
N PRO A 37 6.58 -7.49 -6.39
CA PRO A 37 6.88 -6.64 -7.54
C PRO A 37 5.80 -6.68 -8.63
N GLU A 38 4.99 -7.74 -8.67
CA GLU A 38 3.92 -7.92 -9.67
C GLU A 38 2.54 -7.44 -9.19
N VAL A 39 2.45 -6.69 -8.09
CA VAL A 39 1.18 -6.05 -7.73
C VAL A 39 0.81 -5.00 -8.78
N LYS A 40 -0.44 -4.99 -9.26
CA LYS A 40 -0.84 -4.11 -10.36
C LYS A 40 -0.90 -2.64 -9.92
N LYS A 41 -1.51 -2.38 -8.77
CA LYS A 41 -1.67 -1.02 -8.24
C LYS A 41 -1.97 -1.04 -6.74
N LEU A 42 -1.34 -0.14 -6.00
CA LEU A 42 -1.72 0.19 -4.63
C LEU A 42 -2.53 1.48 -4.63
N PHE A 43 -3.71 1.46 -4.01
CA PHE A 43 -4.53 2.62 -3.75
C PHE A 43 -4.46 2.92 -2.25
N LEU A 44 -4.08 4.14 -1.89
CA LEU A 44 -3.99 4.59 -0.51
C LEU A 44 -5.13 5.57 -0.23
N LEU A 45 -6.03 5.22 0.69
CA LEU A 45 -7.06 6.14 1.14
C LEU A 45 -6.51 6.98 2.30
N VAL A 46 -6.30 8.27 2.04
CA VAL A 46 -5.80 9.24 3.02
C VAL A 46 -6.85 10.29 3.30
N ARG A 47 -7.16 10.50 4.58
CA ARG A 47 -8.09 11.54 5.02
C ARG A 47 -7.42 12.91 4.99
N ALA A 48 -7.80 13.80 4.08
CA ALA A 48 -7.29 15.17 4.04
C ALA A 48 -8.38 16.13 3.54
N GLY A 49 -8.13 17.45 3.67
CA GLY A 49 -9.08 18.47 3.21
C GLY A 49 -9.19 18.56 1.68
N ASP A 50 -8.09 18.28 0.98
CA ASP A 50 -8.01 18.27 -0.47
C ASP A 50 -6.94 17.27 -0.97
N ALA A 51 -6.83 17.15 -2.30
CA ALA A 51 -5.88 16.25 -2.94
C ALA A 51 -4.42 16.65 -2.71
N ALA A 52 -4.11 17.94 -2.64
CA ALA A 52 -2.74 18.42 -2.42
C ALA A 52 -2.26 18.04 -1.01
N SER A 53 -3.11 18.26 -0.02
CA SER A 53 -2.92 17.87 1.38
C SER A 53 -2.82 16.35 1.50
N ALA A 54 -3.65 15.58 0.80
CA ALA A 54 -3.55 14.12 0.78
C ALA A 54 -2.20 13.66 0.22
N ASN A 55 -1.73 14.24 -0.89
CA ASN A 55 -0.44 13.92 -1.50
C ASN A 55 0.73 14.26 -0.57
N GLN A 56 0.68 15.41 0.11
CA GLN A 56 1.69 15.77 1.10
C GLN A 56 1.75 14.74 2.22
N ARG A 57 0.59 14.34 2.78
CA ARG A 57 0.52 13.31 3.83
C ARG A 57 1.03 11.95 3.35
N VAL A 58 0.79 11.58 2.09
CA VAL A 58 1.39 10.35 1.51
C VAL A 58 2.92 10.46 1.51
N GLN A 59 3.49 11.58 1.07
CA GLN A 59 4.94 11.76 0.97
C GLN A 59 5.65 11.82 2.33
N THR A 60 4.99 12.34 3.36
CA THR A 60 5.61 12.55 4.67
C THR A 60 5.24 11.50 5.70
N GLU A 61 4.09 10.83 5.56
CA GLU A 61 3.57 9.92 6.58
C GLU A 61 3.50 8.45 6.14
N VAL A 62 3.71 8.11 4.86
CA VAL A 62 3.68 6.72 4.35
C VAL A 62 5.07 6.28 3.92
#